data_AF-A0A4R8WT73-F1
#
_entry.id   AF-A0A4R8WT73-F1
#
_cell.length_a   1.000
_cell.length_b   1.000
_cell.length_c   1.000
_cell.angle_alpha   90.00
_cell.angle_beta   90.00
_cell.angle_gamma   90.00
#
_symmetry.space_group_name_H-M   'P 1'
#
loop_
_entity.id
_entity.type
_entity.pdbx_description
1 polymer ?
#
loop_
_entity_poly.entity_id
_entity_poly.type
_entity_poly.pdbx_seq_one_letter_code
_entity_poly.pdbx_strand_id
1 'polypeptide(L)'
;MGAVAAHRVIVFLQENKTNDFYFPTLSASGALVENRGNLLTAGPNFDQPHDRNSWVHYAMGDYPALPAQIDNDTVNPFYSWLAKEFVFADHHFGAGSN
;
A
#
# COMPACT_ATOMS: atom_id res chain seq x y z
N MET A 1 -36.03 12.45 6.77
CA MET A 1 -34.56 12.33 6.78
C MET A 1 -34.19 11.26 5.77
N GLY A 2 -33.54 11.63 4.67
CA GLY A 2 -33.15 10.66 3.63
C GLY A 2 -32.08 9.72 4.19
N ALA A 3 -32.19 8.43 3.88
CA ALA A 3 -31.15 7.46 4.23
C ALA A 3 -29.81 7.94 3.69
N VAL A 4 -28.84 8.12 4.58
CA VAL A 4 -27.46 8.32 4.16
C VAL A 4 -27.05 7.04 3.43
N ALA A 5 -26.54 7.15 2.19
CA ALA A 5 -25.99 6.00 1.49
C ALA A 5 -24.99 5.29 2.41
N ALA A 6 -25.00 3.95 2.45
CA ALA A 6 -24.11 3.22 3.33
C ALA A 6 -22.65 3.61 3.04
N HIS A 7 -22.05 4.40 3.94
CA HIS A 7 -20.66 4.79 3.83
C HIS A 7 -19.80 3.74 4.53
N ARG A 8 -18.82 3.20 3.81
CA ARG A 8 -17.80 2.31 4.36
C ARG A 8 -16.51 3.11 4.56
N VAL A 9 -15.96 3.03 5.76
CA VAL A 9 -14.64 3.57 6.09
C VAL A 9 -13.66 2.41 6.09
N ILE A 10 -12.58 2.53 5.33
CA ILE A 10 -11.49 1.55 5.24
C ILE A 10 -10.24 2.23 5.76
N VAL A 11 -9.68 1.69 6.84
CA VAL A 11 -8.48 2.23 7.51
C VAL A 11 -7.32 1.32 7.21
N PHE A 12 -6.39 1.82 6.38
CA PHE A 12 -5.14 1.13 6.11
C PHE A 12 -4.10 1.53 7.16
N LEU A 13 -3.57 0.53 7.85
CA LEU A 13 -2.35 0.64 8.65
C LEU A 13 -1.24 -0.05 7.85
N GLN A 14 -0.12 0.62 7.63
CA GLN A 14 0.98 0.09 6.83
C GLN A 14 2.32 0.37 7.52
N GLU A 15 3.18 -0.64 7.48
CA GLU A 15 4.62 -0.50 7.74
C GLU A 15 5.31 -0.31 6.39
N ASN A 16 6.30 0.60 6.33
CA ASN A 16 7.30 0.71 5.25
C ASN A 16 6.85 1.23 3.88
N LYS A 17 5.56 1.17 3.48
CA LYS A 17 5.06 1.76 2.22
C LYS A 17 3.68 2.40 2.38
N THR A 18 3.34 3.31 1.48
CA THR A 18 2.05 4.01 1.49
C THR A 18 0.96 3.18 0.80
N ASN A 19 -0.31 3.51 1.05
CA ASN A 19 -1.42 2.93 0.30
C ASN A 19 -1.36 3.26 -1.19
N ASP A 20 -0.76 4.38 -1.56
CA ASP A 20 -0.53 4.73 -2.97
C ASP A 20 0.42 3.72 -3.64
N PHE A 21 1.33 3.09 -2.88
CA PHE A 21 2.17 2.02 -3.42
C PHE A 21 1.36 0.73 -3.60
N TYR A 22 0.67 0.28 -2.55
CA TYR A 22 0.08 -1.06 -2.49
C TYR A 22 -1.33 -1.20 -3.02
N PHE A 23 -2.13 -0.13 -3.05
CA PHE A 23 -3.55 -0.18 -3.36
C PHE A 23 -4.03 0.94 -4.32
N PRO A 24 -3.26 1.32 -5.35
CA PRO A 24 -3.62 2.43 -6.24
C PRO A 24 -4.94 2.19 -6.99
N THR A 25 -5.36 0.94 -7.26
CA THR A 25 -6.60 0.68 -8.00
C THR A 25 -7.85 0.99 -7.17
N LEU A 26 -7.74 1.15 -5.85
CA LEU A 26 -8.87 1.54 -5.00
C LEU A 26 -9.33 2.98 -5.24
N SER A 27 -8.51 3.81 -5.88
CA SER A 27 -8.93 5.13 -6.37
C SER A 27 -10.17 5.04 -7.26
N ALA A 28 -10.30 3.98 -8.07
CA ALA A 28 -11.47 3.73 -8.91
C ALA A 28 -12.74 3.39 -8.12
N SER A 29 -12.57 2.94 -6.86
CA SER A 29 -13.65 2.67 -5.92
C SER A 29 -13.95 3.85 -4.98
N GLY A 30 -13.32 5.01 -5.20
CA GLY A 30 -13.51 6.22 -4.40
C GLY A 30 -12.66 6.31 -3.15
N ALA A 31 -11.66 5.44 -2.98
CA ALA A 31 -10.68 5.58 -1.90
C ALA A 31 -9.78 6.80 -2.14
N LEU A 32 -9.39 7.48 -1.05
CA LEU A 32 -8.43 8.59 -1.08
C LEU A 32 -7.00 8.07 -1.18
N VAL A 33 -6.66 7.51 -2.33
CA VAL A 33 -5.33 7.04 -2.71
C VAL A 33 -4.99 7.56 -4.11
N GLU A 34 -3.72 7.84 -4.35
CA GLU A 34 -3.27 8.31 -5.66
C GLU A 34 -3.06 7.13 -6.62
N ASN A 35 -3.50 7.29 -7.86
CA ASN A 35 -3.12 6.40 -8.96
C ASN A 35 -2.43 7.24 -10.04
N ARG A 36 -1.12 7.07 -10.17
CA ARG A 36 -0.22 7.77 -11.09
C ARG A 36 -0.06 7.04 -12.43
N GLY A 37 -0.75 5.91 -12.63
CA GLY A 37 -0.56 5.04 -13.79
C GLY A 37 0.75 4.25 -13.74
N ASN A 38 1.06 3.53 -14.82
CA ASN A 38 2.25 2.65 -14.94
C ASN A 38 2.36 1.62 -13.80
N LEU A 39 1.23 1.00 -13.44
CA LEU A 39 1.17 0.03 -12.36
C LEU A 39 2.05 -1.19 -12.69
N LEU A 40 2.85 -1.60 -11.72
CA LEU A 40 3.67 -2.80 -11.83
C LEU A 40 2.75 -4.03 -11.77
N THR A 41 2.73 -4.83 -12.83
CA THR A 41 1.98 -6.09 -12.89
C THR A 41 2.73 -7.27 -12.27
N ALA A 42 3.93 -7.02 -11.74
CA ALA A 42 4.73 -7.97 -10.99
C ALA A 42 5.34 -7.25 -9.78
N GLY A 43 5.62 -8.00 -8.72
CA GLY A 43 6.35 -7.46 -7.58
C GLY A 43 7.73 -6.93 -7.97
N PRO A 44 8.29 -5.95 -7.24
CA PRO A 44 9.66 -5.52 -7.43
C PRO A 44 10.61 -6.72 -7.42
N ASN A 45 11.58 -6.74 -8.33
CA ASN A 45 12.57 -7.81 -8.45
C ASN A 45 13.61 -7.81 -7.32
N PHE A 46 13.61 -6.78 -6.48
CA PHE A 46 14.54 -6.58 -5.38
C PHE A 46 13.80 -5.99 -4.19
N ASP A 47 13.99 -6.60 -3.02
CA ASP A 47 13.53 -6.05 -1.76
C ASP A 47 14.58 -5.07 -1.21
N GLN A 48 14.16 -3.85 -0.92
CA GLN A 48 15.09 -2.84 -0.39
C GLN A 48 15.52 -3.23 1.02
N PRO A 49 16.75 -2.89 1.48
CA PRO A 49 17.15 -3.16 2.85
C PRO A 49 16.17 -2.51 3.85
N HIS A 50 15.63 -3.31 4.78
CA HIS A 50 14.67 -2.86 5.82
C HIS A 50 15.30 -2.83 7.22
N ASP A 51 16.62 -2.63 7.31
CA ASP A 51 17.29 -2.49 8.60
C ASP A 51 17.03 -1.12 9.25
N ARG A 52 17.44 -0.95 10.51
CA ARG A 52 17.24 0.30 11.27
C ARG A 52 17.93 1.53 10.64
N ASN A 53 18.95 1.32 9.80
CA ASN A 53 19.67 2.37 9.10
C ASN A 53 19.14 2.63 7.68
N SER A 54 18.17 1.86 7.20
CA SER A 54 17.58 2.01 5.86
C SER A 54 17.15 3.44 5.54
N TRP A 55 16.56 4.15 6.50
CA TRP A 55 16.21 5.57 6.36
C TRP A 55 17.44 6.47 6.22
N VAL A 56 18.51 6.22 6.98
CA VAL A 56 19.76 6.99 6.92
C VAL A 56 20.42 6.80 5.55
N HIS A 57 20.52 5.56 5.07
CA HIS A 57 21.06 5.24 3.75
C HIS A 57 20.22 5.83 2.61
N TYR A 58 18.89 5.82 2.73
CA TYR A 58 18.01 6.55 1.81
C TYR A 58 18.33 8.07 1.81
N ALA A 59 18.44 8.69 2.99
CA ALA A 59 18.72 10.12 3.11
C ALA A 59 20.11 10.52 2.58
N MET A 60 21.08 9.61 2.64
CA MET A 60 22.42 9.80 2.06
C MET A 60 22.48 9.54 0.55
N GLY A 61 21.43 8.95 -0.04
CA GLY A 61 21.36 8.60 -1.46
C GLY A 61 21.89 7.22 -1.81
N ASP A 62 22.25 6.39 -0.82
CA ASP A 62 22.76 5.03 -1.03
C ASP A 62 21.66 4.09 -1.52
N TYR A 63 20.42 4.29 -1.05
CA TYR A 63 19.26 3.50 -1.44
C TYR A 63 18.29 4.35 -2.28
N PRO A 64 18.21 4.15 -3.60
CA PRO A 64 17.28 4.92 -4.41
C PRO A 64 15.83 4.56 -4.08
N ALA A 65 15.00 5.56 -3.78
CA ALA A 65 13.56 5.36 -3.72
C ALA A 65 13.01 5.18 -5.14
N LEU A 66 12.32 4.07 -5.36
CA LEU A 66 11.58 3.84 -6.59
C LEU A 66 10.17 4.45 -6.45
N PRO A 67 9.82 5.48 -7.26
CA PRO A 67 8.44 5.93 -7.37
C PRO A 67 7.66 4.88 -8.16
N ALA A 68 7.08 3.91 -7.45
CA ALA A 68 6.35 2.80 -8.04
C ALA A 68 5.00 2.60 -7.36
N GLN A 69 4.07 1.98 -8.09
CA GLN A 69 2.77 1.55 -7.60
C GLN A 69 2.50 0.16 -8.19
N ILE A 70 1.99 -0.78 -7.40
CA ILE A 70 1.66 -2.12 -7.90
C ILE A 70 0.23 -2.14 -8.43
N ASP A 71 -0.01 -2.95 -9.45
CA ASP A 71 -1.38 -3.35 -9.78
C ASP A 71 -1.85 -4.32 -8.69
N ASN A 72 -2.57 -3.82 -7.69
CA ASN A 72 -2.98 -4.63 -6.56
C ASN A 72 -3.95 -5.75 -6.92
N ASP A 73 -4.66 -5.65 -8.05
CA ASP A 73 -5.53 -6.71 -8.54
C ASP A 73 -4.74 -7.86 -9.17
N THR A 74 -3.58 -7.57 -9.76
CA THR A 74 -2.68 -8.56 -10.35
C THR A 74 -1.68 -9.11 -9.33
N VAL A 75 -1.03 -8.24 -8.56
CA VAL A 75 0.10 -8.57 -7.68
C VAL A 75 -0.37 -9.06 -6.31
N ASN A 76 -1.51 -8.57 -5.82
CA ASN A 76 -2.00 -8.90 -4.49
C ASN A 76 -3.52 -9.19 -4.40
N PRO A 77 -4.02 -10.16 -5.20
CA PRO A 77 -5.46 -10.30 -5.49
C PRO A 77 -6.31 -10.56 -4.25
N PHE A 78 -5.84 -11.36 -3.29
CA PHE A 78 -6.59 -11.65 -2.07
C PHE A 78 -6.81 -10.42 -1.19
N TYR A 79 -5.76 -9.62 -0.99
CA TYR A 79 -5.85 -8.42 -0.19
C TYR A 79 -6.54 -7.27 -0.92
N SER A 80 -6.41 -7.20 -2.26
CA SER A 80 -7.23 -6.31 -3.08
C SER A 80 -8.72 -6.61 -2.91
N TRP A 81 -9.10 -7.89 -2.94
CA TRP A 81 -10.47 -8.32 -2.69
C TRP A 81 -10.93 -7.95 -1.27
N LEU A 82 -10.14 -8.23 -0.23
CA LEU A 82 -10.48 -7.81 1.14
C LEU A 82 -10.65 -6.29 1.27
N ALA A 83 -9.79 -5.51 0.62
CA ALA A 83 -9.85 -4.06 0.64
C ALA A 83 -11.06 -3.49 -0.15
N LYS A 84 -11.58 -4.22 -1.14
CA LYS A 84 -12.80 -3.82 -1.87
C LYS A 84 -14.07 -4.23 -1.15
N GLU A 85 -14.09 -5.46 -0.62
CA GLU A 85 -15.29 -6.09 -0.09
C GLU A 85 -15.47 -5.96 1.41
N PHE A 86 -14.42 -5.66 2.18
CA PHE A 86 -14.43 -5.63 3.65
C PHE A 86 -13.55 -4.51 4.22
N VAL A 87 -13.24 -4.59 5.52
CA VAL A 87 -12.22 -3.76 6.18
C VAL A 87 -10.89 -4.46 6.02
N PHE A 88 -9.94 -3.85 5.33
CA PHE A 88 -8.54 -4.29 5.32
C PHE A 88 -7.80 -3.61 6.48
N ALA A 89 -7.31 -4.41 7.43
CA ALA A 89 -6.37 -3.99 8.45
C ALA A 89 -5.15 -4.90 8.34
N ASP A 90 -4.04 -4.38 7.83
CA ASP A 90 -2.77 -5.10 7.87
C ASP A 90 -2.29 -5.19 9.32
N HIS A 91 -2.00 -6.40 9.78
CA HIS A 91 -1.54 -6.66 11.15
C HIS A 91 -0.03 -6.92 11.16
N HIS A 92 0.77 -6.14 10.43
CA HIS A 92 2.21 -6.02 10.68
C HIS A 92 2.48 -5.03 11.83
N PHE A 93 1.96 -5.34 13.02
CA PHE A 93 2.33 -4.68 14.27
C PHE A 93 2.46 -5.72 15.40
N GLY A 94 3.22 -6.80 15.15
CA GLY A 94 4.06 -7.33 16.23
C GLY A 94 5.21 -6.36 16.42
N ALA A 95 5.69 -6.13 17.64
CA ALA A 95 6.97 -5.47 17.83
C ALA A 95 8.01 -6.29 17.06
N GLY A 96 8.33 -5.87 15.84
CA GLY A 96 9.45 -6.38 15.08
C GLY A 96 10.64 -6.18 15.98
N SER A 97 11.11 -7.26 16.57
CA SER A 97 12.36 -7.29 17.30
C SER A 97 13.43 -6.85 16.31
N ASN A 98 13.76 -5.57 16.40
CA ASN A 98 15.12 -5.13 16.18
C ASN A 98 16.05 -5.86 17.15
#